data_AF-A0A0R3PRI5-F1
#
_entry.id   AF-A0A0R3PRI5-F1
#
_cell.length_a   1.000
_cell.length_b   1.000
_cell.length_c   1.000
_cell.angle_alpha   90.00
_cell.angle_beta   90.00
_cell.angle_gamma   90.00
#
_symmetry.space_group_name_H-M   'P 1'
#
loop_
_entity.id
_entity.type
_entity.pdbx_description
1 polymer ?
#
loop_
_entity_poly.entity_id
_entity_poly.type
_entity_poly.pdbx_seq_one_letter_code
_entity_poly.pdbx_strand_id
1 'polypeptide(L)'
;MLFTLLLLGLSPSSADRCASVPPSLWCGSDELSKECGSEKLCTRYRSAAYNKAINLTLLVEALCPFCQGWMVDEFYPNVFKNFAEFINVEFVPFGNAEIINGTITCQHGPEECMINRFESCLIHVLQSQDHYLGVPFENASALCFRDLSIGEADQNLIQSCMVSELGEKLQQEAAEKTANVWPDQHIFVPWIIVNGVSLISKQAMIDNLPYLLCDWYTGDEEIPFCSSEEAKRRSNSALRRNRLIN
;
A
#
# COMPACT_ATOMS: atom_id res chain seq x y z
N MET A 1 -31.91 -45.33 -3.24
CA MET A 1 -30.48 -45.20 -3.61
C MET A 1 -30.13 -43.73 -3.53
N LEU A 2 -29.46 -43.31 -2.45
CA LEU A 2 -28.95 -41.94 -2.29
C LEU A 2 -27.61 -41.86 -3.02
N PHE A 3 -27.50 -40.97 -4.02
CA PHE A 3 -26.23 -40.61 -4.64
C PHE A 3 -25.63 -39.46 -3.83
N THR A 4 -24.62 -39.75 -3.02
CA THR A 4 -23.71 -38.75 -2.46
C THR A 4 -22.75 -38.31 -3.56
N LEU A 5 -22.93 -37.10 -4.10
CA LEU A 5 -21.88 -36.45 -4.90
C LEU A 5 -20.72 -36.09 -3.97
N LEU A 6 -19.59 -36.80 -4.09
CA LEU A 6 -18.31 -36.31 -3.60
C LEU A 6 -17.90 -35.10 -4.47
N LEU A 7 -18.01 -33.90 -3.92
CA LEU A 7 -17.27 -32.73 -4.41
C LEU A 7 -15.79 -32.94 -4.04
N LEU A 8 -15.03 -33.53 -4.96
CA LEU A 8 -13.57 -33.48 -4.93
C LEU A 8 -13.17 -32.02 -5.17
N GLY A 9 -12.84 -31.30 -4.10
CA GLY A 9 -12.20 -29.99 -4.21
C GLY A 9 -10.88 -30.15 -4.95
N LEU A 10 -10.80 -29.61 -6.17
CA LEU A 10 -9.55 -29.49 -6.89
C LEU A 10 -8.66 -28.50 -6.13
N SER A 11 -7.60 -29.00 -5.51
CA SER A 11 -6.49 -28.16 -5.05
C SER A 11 -5.98 -27.39 -6.27
N PRO A 12 -5.80 -26.05 -6.21
CA PRO A 12 -5.18 -25.32 -7.31
C PRO A 12 -3.81 -25.94 -7.59
N SER A 13 -3.51 -26.17 -8.87
CA SER A 13 -2.26 -26.80 -9.28
C SER A 13 -1.07 -25.89 -8.94
N SER A 14 0.12 -26.46 -8.74
CA SER A 14 1.35 -25.69 -8.55
C SER A 14 1.57 -24.69 -9.69
N ALA A 15 1.24 -25.08 -10.92
CA ALA A 15 1.33 -24.23 -12.11
C ALA A 15 0.49 -22.94 -12.02
N ASP A 16 -0.72 -23.01 -11.45
CA ASP A 16 -1.59 -21.84 -11.27
C ASP A 16 -1.01 -20.85 -10.25
N ARG A 17 -0.36 -21.36 -9.20
CA ARG A 17 0.28 -20.54 -8.15
C ARG A 17 1.51 -19.80 -8.68
N CYS A 18 2.33 -20.47 -9.49
CA CYS A 18 3.56 -19.88 -10.04
C CYS A 18 3.27 -18.79 -11.10
N ALA A 19 2.16 -18.90 -11.83
CA ALA A 19 1.76 -17.89 -12.82
C ALA A 19 1.14 -16.63 -12.18
N SER A 20 0.60 -16.75 -10.96
CA SER A 20 -0.16 -15.70 -10.28
C SER A 20 0.64 -14.91 -9.24
N VAL A 21 1.86 -15.38 -8.89
CA VAL A 21 2.70 -14.80 -7.83
C VAL A 21 3.96 -14.19 -8.46
N PRO A 22 4.13 -12.86 -8.45
CA PRO A 22 5.28 -12.21 -9.07
C PRO A 22 6.62 -12.51 -8.37
N PRO A 23 7.77 -12.42 -9.10
CA PRO A 23 9.15 -12.61 -8.59
C PRO A 23 9.40 -12.15 -7.17
N SER A 24 8.94 -10.96 -6.80
CA SER A 24 9.14 -10.42 -5.47
C SER A 24 8.62 -11.30 -4.32
N LEU A 25 7.59 -12.13 -4.55
CA LEU A 25 6.86 -12.82 -3.48
C LEU A 25 7.20 -14.31 -3.33
N TRP A 26 7.32 -15.08 -4.40
CA TRP A 26 7.90 -16.44 -4.34
C TRP A 26 9.41 -16.46 -4.08
N CYS A 27 10.16 -15.42 -4.44
CA CYS A 27 11.58 -15.34 -4.05
C CYS A 27 11.79 -15.10 -2.56
N GLY A 28 10.73 -14.90 -1.76
CA GLY A 28 10.78 -14.95 -0.30
C GLY A 28 10.72 -16.39 0.27
N SER A 29 10.46 -17.41 -0.55
CA SER A 29 10.38 -18.82 -0.12
C SER A 29 11.19 -19.73 -1.03
N ASP A 30 12.20 -20.38 -0.47
CA ASP A 30 13.02 -21.36 -1.22
C ASP A 30 12.20 -22.57 -1.68
N GLU A 31 11.12 -22.92 -0.96
CA GLU A 31 10.19 -23.98 -1.36
C GLU A 31 9.40 -23.59 -2.62
N LEU A 32 8.81 -22.38 -2.63
CA LEU A 32 8.06 -21.88 -3.79
C LEU A 32 8.98 -21.62 -4.99
N SER A 33 10.18 -21.07 -4.76
CA SER A 33 11.20 -20.86 -5.78
C SER A 33 11.60 -22.16 -6.49
N LYS A 34 11.74 -23.26 -5.74
CA LYS A 34 12.00 -24.61 -6.26
C LYS A 34 10.79 -25.19 -6.99
N GLU A 35 9.62 -25.17 -6.36
CA GLU A 35 8.37 -25.69 -6.92
C GLU A 35 8.08 -25.10 -8.30
N CYS A 36 8.34 -23.81 -8.44
CA CYS A 36 8.06 -23.07 -9.65
C CYS A 36 9.28 -22.90 -10.59
N GLY A 37 10.43 -23.49 -10.26
CA GLY A 37 11.62 -23.53 -11.13
C GLY A 37 12.30 -22.19 -11.40
N SER A 38 12.21 -21.22 -10.47
CA SER A 38 12.71 -19.85 -10.67
C SER A 38 13.97 -19.51 -9.90
N GLU A 39 14.65 -20.48 -9.32
CA GLU A 39 15.82 -20.27 -8.48
C GLU A 39 16.81 -19.25 -9.08
N LYS A 40 17.14 -19.38 -10.37
CA LYS A 40 18.03 -18.43 -11.08
C LYS A 40 17.44 -17.01 -11.21
N LEU A 41 16.14 -16.90 -11.44
CA LEU A 41 15.43 -15.61 -11.49
C LEU A 41 15.39 -14.98 -10.09
N CYS A 42 15.16 -15.79 -9.06
CA CYS A 42 15.20 -15.35 -7.67
C CYS A 42 16.57 -14.91 -7.21
N THR A 43 17.65 -15.60 -7.60
CA THR A 43 19.01 -15.13 -7.35
C THR A 43 19.24 -13.76 -7.98
N ARG A 44 18.79 -13.54 -9.23
CA ARG A 44 18.90 -12.24 -9.90
C ARG A 44 18.07 -11.16 -9.22
N TYR A 45 16.82 -11.48 -8.86
CA TYR A 45 15.92 -10.56 -8.15
C TYR A 45 16.50 -10.17 -6.78
N ARG A 46 16.89 -11.13 -5.95
CA ARG A 46 17.50 -10.89 -4.63
C ARG A 46 18.78 -10.05 -4.77
N SER A 47 19.64 -10.36 -5.74
CA SER A 47 20.84 -9.56 -6.01
C SER A 47 20.52 -8.13 -6.45
N ALA A 48 19.43 -7.91 -7.19
CA ALA A 48 19.02 -6.57 -7.62
C ALA A 48 18.33 -5.78 -6.50
N ALA A 49 17.63 -6.47 -5.60
CA ALA A 49 16.94 -5.90 -4.45
C ALA A 49 17.85 -5.70 -3.22
N TYR A 50 19.05 -6.28 -3.21
CA TYR A 50 19.99 -6.17 -2.10
C TYR A 50 20.35 -4.70 -1.80
N ASN A 51 20.24 -4.29 -0.53
CA ASN A 51 20.42 -2.91 -0.07
C ASN A 51 19.54 -1.89 -0.81
N LYS A 52 18.38 -2.31 -1.34
CA LYS A 52 17.40 -1.40 -1.95
C LYS A 52 16.22 -1.21 -1.02
N ALA A 53 15.75 0.04 -0.95
CA ALA A 53 14.51 0.35 -0.28
C ALA A 53 13.33 -0.37 -0.97
N ILE A 54 12.36 -0.80 -0.16
CA ILE A 54 11.12 -1.41 -0.64
C ILE A 54 10.19 -0.29 -1.08
N ASN A 55 9.73 -0.34 -2.33
CA ASN A 55 8.76 0.61 -2.83
C ASN A 55 7.35 0.20 -2.37
N LEU A 56 6.67 1.10 -1.67
CA LEU A 56 5.28 0.93 -1.24
C LEU A 56 4.44 2.00 -1.94
N THR A 57 3.52 1.59 -2.83
CA THR A 57 2.50 2.50 -3.35
C THR A 57 1.20 2.24 -2.59
N LEU A 58 0.60 3.30 -2.05
CA LEU A 58 -0.64 3.28 -1.29
C LEU A 58 -1.74 3.95 -2.10
N LEU A 59 -2.77 3.19 -2.47
CA LEU A 59 -3.98 3.76 -3.05
C LEU A 59 -4.99 3.99 -1.94
N VAL A 60 -5.43 5.24 -1.78
CA VAL A 60 -6.39 5.64 -0.76
C VAL A 60 -7.36 6.68 -1.31
N GLU A 61 -8.44 6.91 -0.57
CA GLU A 61 -9.35 8.04 -0.78
C GLU A 61 -9.55 8.80 0.53
N ALA A 62 -9.68 10.12 0.42
CA ALA A 62 -9.64 11.04 1.54
C ALA A 62 -10.74 10.79 2.58
N LEU A 63 -11.98 10.54 2.16
CA LEU A 63 -13.11 10.44 3.10
C LEU A 63 -13.45 9.00 3.48
N CYS A 64 -12.62 8.02 3.11
CA CYS A 64 -12.77 6.65 3.59
C CYS A 64 -12.33 6.55 5.06
N PRO A 65 -13.24 6.21 6.00
CA PRO A 65 -12.90 6.17 7.42
C PRO A 65 -11.80 5.15 7.75
N PHE A 66 -11.78 4.02 7.02
CA PHE A 66 -10.75 3.00 7.22
C PHE A 66 -9.40 3.44 6.65
N CYS A 67 -9.35 4.17 5.53
CA CYS A 67 -8.10 4.75 5.01
C CYS A 67 -7.50 5.71 6.01
N GLN A 68 -8.29 6.63 6.55
CA GLN A 68 -7.81 7.62 7.51
C GLN A 68 -7.30 6.99 8.79
N GLY A 69 -8.11 6.11 9.41
CA GLY A 69 -7.72 5.42 10.64
C GLY A 69 -6.46 4.58 10.44
N TRP A 70 -6.40 3.79 9.36
CA TRP A 70 -5.22 2.99 9.06
C TRP A 70 -3.97 3.86 8.82
N MET A 71 -4.09 4.98 8.12
CA MET A 71 -2.95 5.87 7.86
C MET A 71 -2.40 6.50 9.15
N VAL A 72 -3.29 7.03 9.99
CA VAL A 72 -2.92 7.77 11.21
C VAL A 72 -2.50 6.82 12.34
N ASP A 73 -3.24 5.74 12.57
CA ASP A 73 -3.08 4.88 13.74
C ASP A 73 -2.10 3.73 13.49
N GLU A 74 -1.98 3.26 12.24
CA GLU A 74 -1.18 2.08 11.90
C GLU A 74 0.02 2.42 11.02
N PHE A 75 -0.21 2.92 9.81
CA PHE A 75 0.85 3.11 8.82
C PHE A 75 1.90 4.13 9.27
N TYR A 76 1.48 5.34 9.63
CA TYR A 76 2.43 6.40 9.99
C TYR A 76 3.32 6.05 11.21
N PRO A 77 2.76 5.65 12.38
CA PRO A 77 3.58 5.37 13.55
C PRO A 77 4.34 4.04 13.47
N ASN A 78 3.75 3.00 12.87
CA ASN A 78 4.33 1.65 12.93
C ASN A 78 5.18 1.31 11.70
N VAL A 79 4.89 1.92 10.54
CA VAL A 79 5.59 1.66 9.28
C VAL A 79 6.45 2.86 8.89
N PHE A 80 5.84 4.02 8.60
CA PHE A 80 6.59 5.15 8.04
C PHE A 80 7.74 5.59 8.95
N LYS A 81 7.47 5.87 10.24
CA LYS A 81 8.50 6.31 11.19
C LYS A 81 9.61 5.28 11.45
N ASN A 82 9.27 3.99 11.47
CA ASN A 82 10.20 2.93 11.84
C ASN A 82 11.02 2.42 10.64
N PHE A 83 10.51 2.58 9.43
CA PHE A 83 11.09 1.99 8.22
C PHE A 83 11.51 3.03 7.17
N ALA A 84 11.41 4.34 7.45
CA ALA A 84 11.65 5.43 6.48
C ALA A 84 12.95 5.30 5.66
N GLU A 85 14.04 4.78 6.25
CA GLU A 85 15.32 4.60 5.54
C GLU A 85 15.35 3.35 4.64
N PHE A 86 14.39 2.44 4.82
CA PHE A 86 14.29 1.14 4.17
C PHE A 86 13.12 1.04 3.20
N ILE A 87 12.26 2.06 3.12
CA ILE A 87 11.10 2.10 2.24
C ILE A 87 11.08 3.39 1.43
N ASN A 88 10.58 3.30 0.20
CA ASN A 88 10.11 4.45 -0.55
C ASN A 88 8.60 4.37 -0.59
N VAL A 89 7.93 5.33 0.04
CA VAL A 89 6.47 5.37 -0.01
C VAL A 89 6.04 6.20 -1.23
N GLU A 90 4.91 5.88 -1.82
CA GLU A 90 4.22 6.69 -2.81
C GLU A 90 2.74 6.70 -2.45
N PHE A 91 2.23 7.86 -2.11
CA PHE A 91 0.83 8.04 -1.72
C PHE A 91 0.00 8.53 -2.92
N VAL A 92 -1.06 7.80 -3.25
CA VAL A 92 -1.90 8.05 -4.44
C VAL A 92 -3.34 8.30 -3.99
N PRO A 93 -3.74 9.58 -3.85
CA PRO A 93 -5.07 9.96 -3.41
C PRO A 93 -6.04 10.01 -4.59
N PHE A 94 -6.80 8.93 -4.72
CA PHE A 94 -7.81 8.75 -5.77
C PHE A 94 -8.78 7.64 -5.36
N GLY A 95 -8.23 6.50 -4.95
CA GLY A 95 -8.95 5.35 -4.41
C GLY A 95 -9.98 4.80 -5.39
N ASN A 96 -11.23 4.65 -4.95
CA ASN A 96 -12.29 4.09 -5.76
C ASN A 96 -13.02 5.14 -6.62
N ALA A 97 -12.42 6.32 -6.82
CA ALA A 97 -12.98 7.31 -7.73
C ALA A 97 -13.01 6.78 -9.18
N GLU A 98 -13.96 7.25 -9.97
CA GLU A 98 -14.14 6.84 -11.37
C GLU A 98 -14.15 8.05 -12.28
N ILE A 99 -13.66 7.90 -13.51
CA ILE A 99 -13.80 8.91 -14.55
C ILE A 99 -15.03 8.59 -15.39
N ILE A 100 -16.11 9.33 -15.18
CA ILE A 100 -17.39 9.18 -15.89
C ILE A 100 -17.56 10.37 -16.82
N ASN A 101 -17.58 10.11 -18.14
CA ASN A 101 -17.69 11.14 -19.17
C ASN A 101 -16.63 12.27 -19.07
N GLY A 102 -15.41 11.92 -18.64
CA GLY A 102 -14.32 12.89 -18.44
C GLY A 102 -14.37 13.63 -17.11
N THR A 103 -15.33 13.33 -16.24
CA THR A 103 -15.45 13.91 -14.90
C THR A 103 -15.12 12.88 -13.83
N ILE A 104 -14.25 13.24 -12.89
CA ILE A 104 -13.94 12.41 -11.73
C ILE A 104 -15.12 12.42 -10.76
N THR A 105 -15.59 11.23 -10.38
CA THR A 105 -16.66 11.01 -9.41
C THR A 105 -16.11 10.15 -8.27
N CYS A 106 -16.21 10.63 -7.03
CA CYS A 106 -15.70 9.95 -5.85
C CYS A 106 -16.84 9.35 -5.02
N GLN A 107 -16.57 8.28 -4.26
CA GLN A 107 -17.60 7.51 -3.54
C GLN A 107 -18.29 8.32 -2.45
N HIS A 108 -17.54 9.21 -1.80
CA HIS A 108 -18.05 10.08 -0.74
C HIS A 108 -18.43 11.49 -1.26
N GLY A 109 -18.61 11.62 -2.57
CA GLY A 109 -19.10 12.84 -3.22
C GLY A 109 -18.01 13.86 -3.59
N PRO A 110 -18.41 15.07 -4.01
CA PRO A 110 -17.47 16.06 -4.57
C PRO A 110 -16.43 16.57 -3.56
N GLU A 111 -16.74 16.54 -2.26
CA GLU A 111 -15.81 16.94 -1.21
C GLU A 111 -14.59 16.02 -1.16
N GLU A 112 -14.78 14.70 -1.26
CA GLU A 112 -13.68 13.75 -1.37
C GLU A 112 -12.82 14.01 -2.60
N CYS A 113 -13.41 14.27 -3.76
CA CYS A 113 -12.63 14.60 -4.96
C CYS A 113 -11.80 15.88 -4.77
N MET A 114 -12.37 16.88 -4.11
CA MET A 114 -11.67 18.12 -3.79
C MET A 114 -10.49 17.86 -2.84
N ILE A 115 -10.65 17.00 -1.84
CA ILE A 115 -9.59 16.65 -0.89
C ILE A 115 -8.51 15.79 -1.57
N ASN A 116 -8.88 14.76 -2.34
CA ASN A 116 -7.93 13.95 -3.12
C ASN A 116 -7.05 14.83 -4.04
N ARG A 117 -7.66 15.83 -4.70
CA ARG A 117 -6.94 16.81 -5.52
C ARG A 117 -6.04 17.71 -4.68
N PHE A 118 -6.51 18.18 -3.53
CA PHE A 118 -5.68 18.93 -2.59
C PHE A 118 -4.44 18.12 -2.19
N GLU A 119 -4.61 16.86 -1.81
CA GLU A 119 -3.53 15.96 -1.39
C GLU A 119 -2.50 15.76 -2.52
N SER A 120 -2.98 15.55 -3.75
CA SER A 120 -2.10 15.47 -4.92
C SER A 120 -1.29 16.77 -5.13
N CYS A 121 -1.94 17.93 -5.00
CA CYS A 121 -1.29 19.23 -5.13
C CYS A 121 -0.28 19.48 -4.01
N LEU A 122 -0.61 19.08 -2.77
CA LEU A 122 0.27 19.16 -1.61
C LEU A 122 1.56 18.37 -1.86
N ILE A 123 1.43 17.10 -2.25
CA ILE A 123 2.56 16.20 -2.56
C ILE A 123 3.40 16.77 -3.70
N HIS A 124 2.76 17.27 -4.75
CA HIS A 124 3.45 17.88 -5.89
C HIS A 124 4.22 19.14 -5.50
N VAL A 125 3.66 20.04 -4.70
CA VAL A 125 4.32 21.30 -4.34
C VAL A 125 5.45 21.06 -3.34
N LEU A 126 5.21 20.27 -2.30
CA LEU A 126 6.19 20.04 -1.24
C LEU A 126 7.31 19.07 -1.67
N GLN A 127 7.12 18.33 -2.78
CA GLN A 127 8.03 17.27 -3.22
C GLN A 127 8.32 16.25 -2.11
N SER A 128 7.38 16.12 -1.18
CA SER A 128 7.43 15.28 0.00
C SER A 128 6.00 14.99 0.44
N GLN A 129 5.80 13.81 1.00
CA GLN A 129 4.53 13.35 1.56
C GLN A 129 4.65 13.12 3.08
N ASP A 130 5.87 13.12 3.62
CA ASP A 130 6.22 12.72 4.99
C ASP A 130 5.46 13.52 6.06
N HIS A 131 5.26 14.80 5.77
CA HIS A 131 4.56 15.73 6.65
C HIS A 131 3.07 15.38 6.77
N TYR A 132 2.49 14.78 5.73
CA TYR A 132 1.06 14.58 5.61
C TYR A 132 0.56 13.19 6.03
N LEU A 133 1.40 12.14 5.92
CA LEU A 133 0.99 10.75 6.13
C LEU A 133 0.38 10.43 7.51
N GLY A 134 0.58 11.31 8.52
CA GLY A 134 0.04 11.15 9.88
C GLY A 134 -1.12 12.09 10.23
N VAL A 135 -1.68 12.82 9.27
CA VAL A 135 -2.76 13.80 9.51
C VAL A 135 -4.08 13.31 8.90
N PRO A 136 -5.21 13.34 9.65
CA PRO A 136 -6.52 13.00 9.09
C PRO A 136 -6.90 13.87 7.89
N PHE A 137 -7.49 13.25 6.88
CA PHE A 137 -7.76 13.85 5.57
C PHE A 137 -8.96 14.81 5.56
N GLU A 138 -9.87 14.71 6.53
CA GLU A 138 -11.15 15.46 6.55
C GLU A 138 -10.99 16.98 6.75
N ASN A 139 -9.80 17.44 7.14
CA ASN A 139 -9.53 18.84 7.51
C ASN A 139 -8.53 19.54 6.54
N ALA A 140 -8.45 19.05 5.30
CA ALA A 140 -7.27 19.17 4.47
C ALA A 140 -6.86 20.58 3.99
N SER A 141 -7.58 21.68 4.20
CA SER A 141 -7.10 23.00 3.72
C SER A 141 -6.51 23.87 4.83
N ALA A 142 -7.33 24.60 5.60
CA ALA A 142 -6.82 25.60 6.54
C ALA A 142 -6.18 25.01 7.81
N LEU A 143 -6.77 23.93 8.35
CA LEU A 143 -6.21 23.23 9.51
C LEU A 143 -4.93 22.48 9.12
N CYS A 144 -4.94 21.83 7.94
CA CYS A 144 -3.77 21.18 7.37
C CYS A 144 -2.57 22.12 7.21
N PHE A 145 -2.74 23.29 6.57
CA PHE A 145 -1.63 24.23 6.39
C PHE A 145 -1.01 24.70 7.71
N ARG A 146 -1.86 24.97 8.71
CA ARG A 146 -1.41 25.38 10.04
C ARG A 146 -0.68 24.25 10.75
N ASP A 147 -1.29 23.06 10.79
CA ASP A 147 -0.78 21.93 11.56
C ASP A 147 0.52 21.38 10.96
N LEU A 148 0.67 21.49 9.63
CA LEU A 148 1.89 21.13 8.89
C LEU A 148 2.92 22.26 8.81
N SER A 149 2.63 23.45 9.35
CA SER A 149 3.52 24.62 9.29
C SER A 149 4.01 24.95 7.87
N ILE A 150 3.12 24.82 6.88
CA ILE A 150 3.46 25.04 5.46
C ILE A 150 3.64 26.54 5.22
N GLY A 151 4.72 26.94 4.54
CA GLY A 151 5.02 28.34 4.24
C GLY A 151 3.99 28.97 3.32
N GLU A 152 3.73 30.27 3.49
CA GLU A 152 2.72 31.01 2.71
C GLU A 152 2.90 30.87 1.19
N ALA A 153 4.15 30.86 0.72
CA ALA A 153 4.47 30.64 -0.69
C ALA A 153 3.96 29.29 -1.19
N ASP A 154 4.20 28.22 -0.44
CA ASP A 154 3.75 26.87 -0.80
C ASP A 154 2.23 26.74 -0.68
N GLN A 155 1.61 27.35 0.34
CA GLN A 155 0.15 27.41 0.45
C GLN A 155 -0.49 28.03 -0.80
N ASN A 156 0.09 29.14 -1.30
CA ASN A 156 -0.40 29.80 -2.52
C ASN A 156 -0.22 28.91 -3.75
N LEU A 157 0.89 28.17 -3.86
CA LEU A 157 1.11 27.22 -4.95
C LEU A 157 0.12 26.05 -4.89
N ILE A 158 -0.17 25.52 -3.70
CA ILE A 158 -1.13 24.43 -3.49
C ILE A 158 -2.54 24.90 -3.87
N GLN A 159 -2.97 26.07 -3.40
CA GLN A 159 -4.26 26.66 -3.74
C GLN A 159 -4.39 26.92 -5.25
N SER A 160 -3.32 27.40 -5.89
CA SER A 160 -3.28 27.58 -7.35
C SER A 160 -3.38 26.25 -8.11
N CYS A 161 -2.68 25.22 -7.64
CA CYS A 161 -2.76 23.86 -8.19
C CYS A 161 -4.19 23.30 -8.13
N MET A 162 -4.90 23.50 -7.01
CA MET A 162 -6.26 23.00 -6.81
C MET A 162 -7.29 23.53 -7.82
N VAL A 163 -7.03 24.67 -8.45
CA VAL A 163 -7.99 25.32 -9.37
C VAL A 163 -7.45 25.43 -10.80
N SER A 164 -6.30 24.81 -11.10
CA SER A 164 -5.66 24.85 -12.41
C SER A 164 -5.60 23.48 -13.08
N GLU A 165 -5.32 23.44 -14.38
CA GLU A 165 -5.13 22.20 -15.16
C GLU A 165 -4.08 21.26 -14.53
N LEU A 166 -3.14 21.78 -13.75
CA LEU A 166 -2.17 20.97 -13.02
C LEU A 166 -2.86 20.02 -12.04
N GLY A 167 -3.80 20.50 -11.22
CA GLY A 167 -4.52 19.65 -10.28
C GLY A 167 -5.42 18.60 -10.96
N GLU A 168 -5.97 18.92 -12.13
CA GLU A 168 -6.71 17.96 -12.96
C GLU A 168 -5.78 16.88 -13.51
N LYS A 169 -4.63 17.29 -14.04
CA LYS A 169 -3.60 16.37 -14.55
C LYS A 169 -3.09 15.42 -13.47
N LEU A 170 -2.84 15.92 -12.25
CA LEU A 170 -2.39 15.08 -11.14
C LEU A 170 -3.44 14.04 -10.75
N GLN A 171 -4.73 14.40 -10.78
CA GLN A 171 -5.81 13.44 -10.53
C GLN A 171 -6.00 12.44 -11.67
N GLN A 172 -5.77 12.86 -12.92
CA GLN A 172 -5.73 11.95 -14.07
C GLN A 172 -4.57 10.94 -13.96
N GLU A 173 -3.39 11.39 -13.55
CA GLU A 173 -2.22 10.53 -13.30
C GLU A 173 -2.49 9.55 -12.13
N ALA A 174 -3.14 10.01 -11.06
CA ALA A 174 -3.55 9.16 -9.95
C ALA A 174 -4.58 8.10 -10.40
N ALA A 175 -5.54 8.47 -11.26
CA ALA A 175 -6.50 7.56 -11.85
C ALA A 175 -5.82 6.51 -12.72
N GLU A 176 -4.90 6.93 -13.60
CA GLU A 176 -4.14 6.05 -14.47
C GLU A 176 -3.29 5.05 -13.66
N LYS A 177 -2.62 5.51 -12.61
CA LYS A 177 -1.85 4.63 -11.73
C LYS A 177 -2.75 3.62 -11.02
N THR A 178 -3.88 4.06 -10.51
CA THR A 178 -4.87 3.22 -9.80
C THR A 178 -5.49 2.16 -10.72
N ALA A 179 -5.75 2.50 -11.98
CA ALA A 179 -6.32 1.60 -12.98
C ALA A 179 -5.31 0.63 -13.62
N ASN A 180 -4.01 0.92 -13.51
CA ASN A 180 -2.94 0.13 -14.13
C ASN A 180 -2.09 -0.64 -13.10
N VAL A 181 -2.61 -0.85 -11.89
CA VAL A 181 -1.96 -1.76 -10.93
C VAL A 181 -1.94 -3.19 -11.47
N TRP A 182 -0.94 -3.97 -11.06
CA TRP A 182 -0.69 -5.30 -11.62
C TRP A 182 -0.12 -6.25 -10.58
N PRO A 183 -0.41 -7.58 -10.62
CA PRO A 183 -1.33 -8.25 -11.55
C PRO A 183 -2.80 -8.06 -11.19
N ASP A 184 -3.12 -7.93 -9.91
CA ASP A 184 -4.50 -7.84 -9.47
C ASP A 184 -4.96 -6.38 -9.42
N GLN A 185 -6.17 -6.12 -9.90
CA GLN A 185 -6.81 -4.82 -9.79
C GLN A 185 -7.24 -4.55 -8.34
N HIS A 186 -7.12 -3.28 -7.92
CA HIS A 186 -7.67 -2.84 -6.64
C HIS A 186 -9.20 -2.97 -6.68
N ILE A 187 -9.80 -3.37 -5.55
CA ILE A 187 -11.25 -3.55 -5.42
C ILE A 187 -11.82 -2.92 -4.13
N PHE A 188 -10.95 -2.35 -3.32
CA PHE A 188 -11.26 -1.57 -2.12
C PHE A 188 -10.04 -0.72 -1.77
N VAL A 189 -10.19 0.15 -0.78
CA VAL A 189 -9.10 0.94 -0.19
C VAL A 189 -9.12 0.86 1.35
N PRO A 190 -7.98 1.05 2.03
CA PRO A 190 -6.65 1.29 1.47
C PRO A 190 -6.12 0.05 0.74
N TRP A 191 -5.31 0.27 -0.29
CA TRP A 191 -4.71 -0.78 -1.10
C TRP A 191 -3.20 -0.62 -1.19
N ILE A 192 -2.45 -1.70 -0.99
CA ILE A 192 -0.99 -1.67 -0.99
C ILE A 192 -0.43 -2.42 -2.18
N ILE A 193 0.49 -1.75 -2.88
CA ILE A 193 1.34 -2.31 -3.91
C ILE A 193 2.78 -2.32 -3.39
N VAL A 194 3.44 -3.46 -3.47
CA VAL A 194 4.81 -3.63 -2.98
C VAL A 194 5.73 -3.92 -4.16
N ASN A 195 6.74 -3.09 -4.38
CA ASN A 195 7.66 -3.18 -5.53
C ASN A 195 6.92 -3.31 -6.88
N GLY A 196 5.84 -2.54 -7.05
CA GLY A 196 5.00 -2.57 -8.26
C GLY A 196 4.10 -3.79 -8.39
N VAL A 197 3.98 -4.62 -7.35
CA VAL A 197 3.16 -5.83 -7.33
C VAL A 197 1.95 -5.67 -6.41
N SER A 198 0.77 -5.75 -7.01
CA SER A 198 -0.56 -5.69 -6.41
C SER A 198 -1.15 -7.10 -6.34
N LEU A 199 -1.31 -7.62 -5.12
CA LEU A 199 -1.96 -8.92 -4.90
C LEU A 199 -3.17 -8.79 -3.97
N ILE A 200 -4.35 -9.19 -4.46
CA ILE A 200 -5.59 -9.30 -3.65
C ILE A 200 -5.32 -10.19 -2.42
N SER A 201 -4.66 -11.32 -2.62
CA SER A 201 -4.42 -12.34 -1.58
C SER A 201 -3.58 -11.83 -0.39
N LYS A 202 -2.91 -10.68 -0.52
CA LYS A 202 -2.06 -10.09 0.51
C LYS A 202 -2.65 -8.86 1.19
N GLN A 203 -3.74 -8.28 0.67
CA GLN A 203 -4.33 -7.08 1.25
C GLN A 203 -4.87 -7.30 2.68
N ALA A 204 -5.35 -8.52 2.99
CA ALA A 204 -5.76 -8.88 4.36
C ALA A 204 -4.59 -8.91 5.38
N MET A 205 -3.34 -8.75 4.91
CA MET A 205 -2.16 -8.71 5.76
C MET A 205 -1.65 -7.28 6.03
N ILE A 206 -2.42 -6.26 5.65
CA ILE A 206 -2.06 -4.84 5.79
C ILE A 206 -1.63 -4.47 7.22
N ASP A 207 -2.28 -5.01 8.24
CA ASP A 207 -1.92 -4.80 9.66
C ASP A 207 -0.61 -5.51 10.07
N ASN A 208 -0.13 -6.46 9.26
CA ASN A 208 1.15 -7.14 9.48
C ASN A 208 2.28 -6.54 8.62
N LEU A 209 2.05 -5.38 7.98
CA LEU A 209 3.02 -4.75 7.11
C LEU A 209 4.40 -4.54 7.76
N PRO A 210 4.53 -4.07 9.02
CA PRO A 210 5.83 -3.96 9.68
C PRO A 210 6.63 -5.28 9.67
N TYR A 211 5.96 -6.38 10.01
CA TYR A 211 6.57 -7.70 9.99
C TYR A 211 6.95 -8.14 8.56
N LEU A 212 6.11 -7.85 7.57
CA LEU A 212 6.39 -8.22 6.18
C LEU A 212 7.57 -7.44 5.60
N LEU A 213 7.73 -6.17 5.97
CA LEU A 213 8.88 -5.37 5.57
C LEU A 213 10.19 -5.96 6.12
N CYS A 214 10.18 -6.46 7.34
CA CYS A 214 11.31 -7.19 7.91
C CYS A 214 11.67 -8.46 7.14
N ASP A 215 10.65 -9.21 6.67
CA ASP A 215 10.84 -10.44 5.91
C ASP A 215 11.30 -10.16 4.47
N TRP A 216 10.86 -9.05 3.87
CA TRP A 216 11.12 -8.71 2.48
C TRP A 216 12.38 -7.89 2.26
N TYR A 217 12.83 -7.13 3.26
CA TYR A 217 14.05 -6.35 3.13
C TYR A 217 15.27 -7.27 3.17
N THR A 218 16.17 -7.08 2.21
CA THR A 218 17.44 -7.81 2.15
C THR A 218 18.58 -6.82 2.03
N GLY A 219 19.48 -6.80 3.01
CA GLY A 219 20.62 -5.90 3.01
C GLY A 219 21.60 -6.16 4.14
N ASP A 220 22.67 -5.36 4.16
CA ASP A 220 23.71 -5.39 5.20
C ASP A 220 23.22 -4.74 6.51
N GLU A 221 22.32 -3.77 6.40
CA GLU A 221 21.78 -3.03 7.53
C GLU A 221 20.61 -3.79 8.15
N GLU A 222 20.71 -4.09 9.45
CA GLU A 222 19.58 -4.63 10.19
C GLU A 222 18.57 -3.50 10.45
N ILE A 223 17.30 -3.74 10.12
CA ILE A 223 16.22 -2.84 10.49
C ILE A 223 16.00 -2.96 12.02
N PRO A 224 16.24 -1.90 12.82
CA PRO A 224 16.28 -2.00 14.28
C PRO A 224 15.00 -2.58 14.91
N PHE A 225 13.86 -2.33 14.27
CA PHE A 225 12.54 -2.65 14.78
C PHE A 225 12.14 -4.11 14.52
N CYS A 226 12.82 -4.82 13.62
CA CYS A 226 12.41 -6.17 13.19
C CYS A 226 12.49 -7.22 14.29
N SER A 227 13.48 -7.13 15.18
CA SER A 227 13.57 -8.00 16.36
C SER A 227 12.31 -7.93 17.24
N SER A 228 11.73 -6.73 17.38
CA SER A 228 10.52 -6.50 18.17
C SER A 228 9.26 -7.00 17.45
N GLU A 229 9.17 -6.82 16.13
CA GLU A 229 8.05 -7.30 15.33
C GLU A 229 7.98 -8.82 15.28
N GLU A 230 9.12 -9.50 15.19
CA GLU A 230 9.19 -10.95 15.30
C GLU A 230 8.67 -11.45 16.66
N ALA A 231 9.04 -10.78 17.75
CA ALA A 231 8.60 -11.13 19.09
C ALA A 231 7.08 -10.97 19.25
N LYS A 232 6.50 -9.87 18.74
CA LYS A 232 5.05 -9.63 18.72
C LYS A 232 4.32 -10.74 17.95
N ARG A 233 4.80 -11.11 16.77
CA ARG A 233 4.21 -12.19 15.95
C ARG A 233 4.23 -13.54 16.70
N ARG A 234 5.34 -13.88 17.35
CA ARG A 234 5.45 -15.14 18.14
C ARG A 234 4.45 -15.17 19.30
N SER A 235 4.29 -14.05 20.01
CA SER A 235 3.30 -13.91 21.09
C SER A 235 1.86 -14.07 20.58
N ASN A 236 1.51 -13.40 19.48
CA ASN A 236 0.18 -13.49 18.88
C ASN A 236 -0.15 -14.90 18.35
N SER A 237 0.83 -15.59 17.77
CA SER A 237 0.71 -16.99 17.35
C SER A 237 0.47 -17.93 18.54
N ALA A 238 1.17 -17.71 19.66
CA ALA A 238 0.98 -18.49 20.89
C ALA A 238 -0.42 -18.26 21.49
N LEU A 239 -0.88 -17.00 21.53
CA LEU A 239 -2.23 -16.64 21.99
C LEU A 239 -3.34 -17.25 21.12
N ARG A 240 -3.17 -17.28 19.79
CA ARG A 240 -4.12 -17.94 18.87
C ARG A 240 -4.14 -19.45 19.08
N ARG A 241 -2.98 -20.10 19.23
CA ARG A 241 -2.91 -21.54 19.54
C ARG A 241 -3.63 -21.88 20.84
N ASN A 242 -3.43 -21.09 21.90
CA ASN A 242 -4.11 -21.32 23.18
C ASN A 242 -5.63 -21.09 23.12
N ARG A 243 -6.12 -20.26 22.18
CA ARG A 243 -7.56 -20.05 21.93
C ARG A 243 -8.22 -21.14 21.09
N LEU A 244 -7.45 -21.94 20.36
CA LEU A 244 -7.98 -23.07 19.57
C LEU A 244 -7.99 -24.39 20.36
N ILE A 245 -7.35 -24.41 21.53
CA ILE A 245 -7.24 -25.58 22.42
C ILE A 245 -8.28 -25.52 23.56
N ASN A 246 -8.94 -24.36 23.75
CA ASN A 246 -10.05 -24.15 24.68
C ASN A 246 -11.37 -23.98 23.91
#